data_AF-A0A453HHK3-F1
#
_entry.id   AF-A0A453HHK3-F1
#
_cell.length_a   1.000
_cell.length_b   1.000
_cell.length_c   1.000
_cell.angle_alpha   90.00
_cell.angle_beta   90.00
_cell.angle_gamma   90.00
#
_symmetry.space_group_name_H-M   'P 1'
#
loop_
_entity.id
_entity.type
_entity.pdbx_description
1 polymer ?
#
loop_
_entity_poly.entity_id
_entity_poly.type
_entity_poly.pdbx_seq_one_letter_code
_entity_poly.pdbx_strand_id
1 'polypeptide(L)'
;SFCGLKISRFCEVLGKQKNQSRKRPLPPASDESNDEFPCPQCGTEFAGFRCSPRAAHIQCNGCGGLMPARPNTSIQKCLGCDGSFCGAYWYSQGVNSSHCNLICNQETFRMISQHHISRLPDTLHGGNPYEKDITERCIQKSGKTLQAVISEWIAKFDNKELDRSRLQLNNVEAITSRTYLCNHCYNKFVDFLLYWFRVSTPRNLLPADAADRDSCWYGFMCRTQHHRQDHAKKLNHVCRPTRGNP
;
A
#
# COMPACT_ATOMS: atom_id res chain seq x y z
N SER A 1 8.35 34.11 -0.85
CA SER A 1 9.61 34.77 -1.24
C SER A 1 10.37 33.91 -2.20
N PHE A 2 10.90 34.58 -3.24
CA PHE A 2 11.82 34.12 -4.29
C PHE A 2 13.00 33.30 -3.73
N CYS A 3 13.64 32.37 -4.47
CA CYS A 3 14.32 32.50 -5.77
C CYS A 3 14.35 31.11 -6.46
N GLY A 4 14.13 30.91 -7.77
CA GLY A 4 14.91 31.42 -8.92
C GLY A 4 16.14 30.52 -9.14
N LEU A 5 16.51 29.94 -10.29
CA LEU A 5 16.22 30.07 -11.72
C LEU A 5 16.29 28.65 -12.37
N LYS A 6 15.49 28.21 -13.36
CA LYS A 6 15.33 28.61 -14.79
C LYS A 6 16.63 28.40 -15.61
N ILE A 7 16.70 27.48 -16.59
CA ILE A 7 16.46 27.63 -18.07
C ILE A 7 17.45 26.65 -18.75
N SER A 8 17.28 26.03 -19.92
CA SER A 8 16.18 25.79 -20.83
C SER A 8 16.63 24.76 -21.88
N ARG A 9 15.62 24.11 -22.49
CA ARG A 9 15.57 23.39 -23.78
C ARG A 9 16.56 23.83 -24.86
N PHE A 10 16.94 22.87 -25.72
CA PHE A 10 16.80 23.03 -27.17
C PHE A 10 16.49 21.67 -27.84
N CYS A 11 15.47 21.67 -28.68
CA CYS A 11 15.12 20.60 -29.60
C CYS A 11 14.68 21.30 -30.88
N GLU A 12 15.34 21.07 -32.00
CA GLU A 12 14.83 21.43 -33.34
C GLU A 12 15.54 20.61 -34.43
N VAL A 13 14.79 20.34 -35.50
CA VAL A 13 15.08 19.40 -36.60
C VAL A 13 15.15 20.20 -37.91
N LEU A 14 16.06 19.81 -38.84
CA LEU A 14 15.86 19.57 -40.29
C LEU A 14 17.07 19.98 -41.17
N GLY A 15 17.43 19.13 -42.15
CA GLY A 15 18.16 19.54 -43.38
C GLY A 15 19.24 18.57 -43.91
N LYS A 16 19.04 17.98 -45.09
CA LYS A 16 19.93 17.03 -45.80
C LYS A 16 21.13 17.71 -46.51
N GLN A 17 22.30 17.03 -46.60
CA GLN A 17 23.06 16.78 -47.85
C GLN A 17 24.29 15.84 -47.65
N LYS A 18 24.64 15.10 -48.71
CA LYS A 18 25.64 14.02 -48.81
C LYS A 18 27.10 14.54 -48.82
N ASN A 19 28.04 13.83 -48.17
CA ASN A 19 29.19 13.17 -48.83
C ASN A 19 30.26 12.59 -47.88
N GLN A 20 30.76 11.43 -48.33
CA GLN A 20 32.09 10.82 -48.14
C GLN A 20 32.50 10.19 -46.79
N SER A 21 32.60 8.85 -46.89
CA SER A 21 33.23 7.89 -45.98
C SER A 21 34.67 8.25 -45.63
N ARG A 22 34.96 8.41 -44.33
CA ARG A 22 36.29 8.18 -43.73
C ARG A 22 36.10 7.49 -42.38
N LYS A 23 36.64 6.27 -42.28
CA LYS A 23 36.67 5.45 -41.06
C LYS A 23 37.36 6.22 -39.93
N ARG A 24 36.67 6.42 -38.81
CA ARG A 24 37.23 6.98 -37.57
C ARG A 24 37.69 5.81 -36.68
N PRO A 25 38.90 5.82 -36.08
CA PRO A 25 39.33 4.77 -35.17
C PRO A 25 38.39 4.72 -33.96
N LEU A 26 38.04 3.51 -33.53
CA LEU A 26 37.30 3.28 -32.29
C LEU A 26 38.06 3.89 -31.10
N PRO A 27 37.38 4.58 -30.16
CA PRO A 27 37.97 4.90 -28.87
C PRO A 27 38.31 3.59 -28.14
N PRO A 28 39.36 3.58 -27.28
CA PRO A 28 39.62 2.42 -26.44
C PRO A 28 38.38 2.15 -25.59
N ALA A 29 38.02 0.88 -25.45
CA ALA A 29 36.97 0.44 -24.56
C ALA A 29 37.27 1.01 -23.17
N SER A 30 36.45 1.97 -22.73
CA SER A 30 36.36 2.31 -21.33
C SER A 30 35.76 1.09 -20.65
N ASP A 31 36.64 0.27 -20.08
CA ASP A 31 36.35 -0.90 -19.26
C ASP A 31 35.83 -0.46 -17.88
N GLU A 32 34.84 0.43 -17.91
CA GLU A 32 34.01 0.81 -16.78
C GLU A 32 32.64 0.22 -17.09
N SER A 33 32.55 -1.12 -17.09
CA SER A 33 31.27 -1.75 -16.81
C SER A 33 30.88 -1.28 -15.42
N ASN A 34 30.10 -0.20 -15.36
CA ASN A 34 29.30 0.09 -14.20
C ASN A 34 28.30 -1.08 -14.15
N ASP A 35 28.76 -2.23 -13.64
CA ASP A 35 28.00 -3.44 -13.41
C ASP A 35 27.02 -3.09 -12.30
N GLU A 36 26.00 -2.33 -12.67
CA GLU A 36 24.87 -2.00 -11.82
C GLU A 36 24.09 -3.30 -11.67
N PHE A 37 24.57 -4.14 -10.75
CA PHE A 37 23.96 -5.41 -10.46
C PHE A 37 22.51 -5.15 -10.07
N PRO A 38 21.52 -5.74 -10.78
CA PRO A 38 20.11 -5.47 -10.50
C PRO A 38 19.68 -5.88 -9.07
N CYS A 39 20.50 -6.72 -8.41
CA CYS A 39 20.40 -7.04 -6.99
C CYS A 39 21.66 -6.53 -6.23
N PRO A 40 21.49 -5.71 -5.17
CA PRO A 40 22.63 -5.20 -4.38
C PRO A 40 23.54 -6.28 -3.80
N GLN A 41 22.98 -7.45 -3.44
CA GLN A 41 23.74 -8.56 -2.84
C GLN A 41 24.58 -9.38 -3.83
N CYS A 42 24.49 -9.13 -5.13
CA CYS A 42 25.41 -9.74 -6.10
C CYS A 42 26.79 -9.06 -6.05
N GLY A 43 26.80 -7.72 -5.99
CA GLY A 43 28.04 -6.93 -5.96
C GLY A 43 28.61 -6.72 -4.55
N THR A 44 27.77 -6.74 -3.52
CA THR A 44 28.15 -6.35 -2.15
C THR A 44 27.64 -7.35 -1.13
N GLU A 45 28.45 -7.60 -0.09
CA GLU A 45 28.02 -8.42 1.04
C GLU A 45 27.19 -7.57 2.01
N PHE A 46 26.00 -8.05 2.37
CA PHE A 46 25.17 -7.43 3.41
C PHE A 46 24.82 -8.46 4.47
N ALA A 47 24.99 -8.09 5.74
CA ALA A 47 24.73 -8.96 6.90
C ALA A 47 25.38 -10.36 6.79
N GLY A 48 26.62 -10.43 6.26
CA GLY A 48 27.35 -11.70 6.07
C GLY A 48 26.88 -12.54 4.88
N PHE A 49 26.05 -11.98 3.99
CA PHE A 49 25.52 -12.70 2.83
C PHE A 49 25.79 -11.94 1.51
N ARG A 50 26.36 -12.68 0.56
CA ARG A 50 26.51 -12.31 -0.85
C ARG A 50 25.87 -13.40 -1.71
N CYS A 51 25.17 -13.02 -2.78
CA CYS A 51 24.56 -13.97 -3.70
C CYS A 51 25.63 -14.85 -4.35
N SER A 52 25.35 -16.15 -4.48
CA SER A 52 26.14 -17.03 -5.34
C SER A 52 25.76 -16.81 -6.81
N PRO A 53 26.63 -17.18 -7.78
CA PRO A 53 26.33 -17.00 -9.21
C PRO A 53 25.06 -17.71 -9.70
N ARG A 54 24.56 -18.72 -8.95
CA ARG A 54 23.35 -19.49 -9.27
C ARG A 54 22.19 -19.17 -8.33
N ALA A 55 22.30 -18.14 -7.50
CA ALA A 55 21.23 -17.77 -6.58
C ALA A 55 19.97 -17.34 -7.35
N ALA A 56 18.83 -17.90 -6.96
CA ALA A 56 17.55 -17.45 -7.48
C ALA A 56 17.22 -16.05 -6.95
N HIS A 57 16.64 -15.22 -7.80
CA HIS A 57 16.20 -13.87 -7.45
C HIS A 57 14.70 -13.72 -7.67
N ILE A 58 14.10 -12.84 -6.89
CA ILE A 58 12.71 -12.42 -7.03
C ILE A 58 12.65 -10.91 -7.21
N GLN A 59 11.69 -10.48 -8.02
CA GLN A 59 11.49 -9.07 -8.33
C GLN A 59 10.49 -8.45 -7.36
N CYS A 60 10.81 -7.26 -6.84
CA CYS A 60 9.90 -6.51 -5.99
C CYS A 60 8.74 -5.91 -6.81
N ASN A 61 7.49 -6.20 -6.43
CA ASN A 61 6.28 -5.60 -7.02
C ASN A 61 6.17 -4.08 -6.78
N GLY A 62 6.89 -3.53 -5.80
CA GLY A 62 6.88 -2.10 -5.48
C GLY A 62 7.86 -1.27 -6.31
N CYS A 63 9.15 -1.62 -6.29
CA CYS A 63 10.20 -0.87 -6.99
C CYS A 63 10.75 -1.52 -8.25
N GLY A 64 10.39 -2.78 -8.54
CA GLY A 64 10.98 -3.54 -9.66
C GLY A 64 12.40 -4.06 -9.44
N GLY A 65 13.06 -3.70 -8.34
CA GLY A 65 14.42 -4.18 -8.00
C GLY A 65 14.46 -5.66 -7.62
N LEU A 66 15.64 -6.29 -7.77
CA LEU A 66 15.84 -7.70 -7.45
C LEU A 66 16.37 -7.91 -6.03
N MET A 67 15.90 -8.99 -5.39
CA MET A 67 16.44 -9.51 -4.13
C MET A 67 16.61 -11.03 -4.22
N PRO A 68 17.56 -11.63 -3.47
CA PRO A 68 17.70 -13.08 -3.46
C PRO A 68 16.44 -13.74 -2.90
N ALA A 69 15.99 -14.81 -3.53
CA ALA A 69 14.91 -15.64 -3.02
C ALA A 69 15.39 -16.36 -1.75
N ARG A 70 14.78 -16.08 -0.59
CA ARG A 70 15.12 -16.73 0.68
C ARG A 70 14.06 -17.77 1.04
N PRO A 71 14.44 -18.85 1.76
CA PRO A 71 13.49 -19.84 2.25
C PRO A 71 12.49 -19.27 3.26
N ASN A 72 12.85 -18.23 4.02
CA ASN A 72 11.92 -17.48 4.85
C ASN A 72 11.16 -16.44 4.02
N THR A 73 10.10 -16.88 3.36
CA THR A 73 9.32 -16.03 2.44
C THR A 73 8.47 -14.98 3.14
N SER A 74 8.28 -15.05 4.46
CA SER A 74 7.34 -14.15 5.18
C SER A 74 7.76 -12.67 5.11
N ILE A 75 9.06 -12.40 5.10
CA ILE A 75 9.63 -11.03 4.98
C ILE A 75 9.85 -10.61 3.52
N GLN A 76 9.47 -11.45 2.55
CA GLN A 76 9.61 -11.20 1.12
C GLN A 76 8.30 -11.31 0.34
N LYS A 77 7.24 -11.88 0.92
CA LYS A 77 5.94 -12.11 0.27
C LYS A 77 4.78 -11.59 1.10
N CYS A 78 3.94 -10.78 0.49
CA CYS A 78 2.70 -10.31 1.10
C CYS A 78 1.66 -11.43 1.11
N LEU A 79 1.14 -11.78 2.28
CA LEU A 79 0.14 -12.85 2.38
C LEU A 79 -1.22 -12.47 1.74
N GLY A 80 -1.53 -11.17 1.69
CA GLY A 80 -2.80 -10.66 1.18
C GLY A 80 -2.90 -10.53 -0.33
N CYS A 81 -1.79 -10.60 -1.08
CA CYS A 81 -1.80 -10.54 -2.55
C CYS A 81 -0.76 -11.45 -3.23
N ASP A 82 -0.01 -12.24 -2.47
CA ASP A 82 1.08 -13.13 -2.92
C ASP A 82 2.25 -12.43 -3.67
N GLY A 83 2.20 -11.10 -3.79
CA GLY A 83 3.25 -10.29 -4.39
C GLY A 83 4.53 -10.26 -3.55
N SER A 84 5.67 -10.08 -4.21
CA SER A 84 6.98 -10.03 -3.57
C SER A 84 7.40 -8.59 -3.24
N PHE A 85 7.91 -8.34 -2.04
CA PHE A 85 8.24 -7.00 -1.57
C PHE A 85 9.56 -6.99 -0.80
N CYS A 86 10.44 -6.06 -1.15
CA CYS A 86 11.82 -6.08 -0.67
C CYS A 86 12.07 -5.27 0.62
N GLY A 87 11.15 -4.40 1.03
CA GLY A 87 11.37 -3.45 2.14
C GLY A 87 11.71 -4.13 3.47
N ALA A 88 10.94 -5.14 3.89
CA ALA A 88 11.21 -5.86 5.14
C ALA A 88 12.51 -6.67 5.05
N TYR A 89 12.79 -7.29 3.90
CA TYR A 89 14.02 -8.04 3.68
C TYR A 89 15.26 -7.17 3.82
N TRP A 90 15.34 -6.07 3.06
CA TRP A 90 16.51 -5.20 3.07
C TRP A 90 16.74 -4.55 4.43
N TYR A 91 15.67 -4.14 5.10
CA TYR A 91 15.77 -3.66 6.47
C TYR A 91 16.37 -4.71 7.41
N SER A 92 15.98 -5.99 7.26
CA SER A 92 16.54 -7.07 8.06
C SER A 92 18.02 -7.34 7.75
N GLN A 93 18.54 -6.86 6.60
CA GLN A 93 19.95 -6.91 6.24
C GLN A 93 20.72 -5.64 6.67
N GLY A 94 20.07 -4.70 7.36
CA GLY A 94 20.66 -3.40 7.72
C GLY A 94 20.78 -2.42 6.54
N VAL A 95 20.08 -2.69 5.43
CA VAL A 95 20.09 -1.85 4.24
C VAL A 95 18.83 -0.99 4.21
N ASN A 96 19.01 0.33 4.07
CA ASN A 96 17.91 1.28 3.96
C ASN A 96 17.91 1.92 2.56
N SER A 97 16.81 2.58 2.20
CA SER A 97 16.66 3.23 0.90
C SER A 97 17.64 4.39 0.69
N SER A 98 18.20 4.98 1.76
CA SER A 98 19.28 5.97 1.63
C SER A 98 20.62 5.35 1.21
N HIS A 99 20.82 4.05 1.41
CA HIS A 99 22.02 3.33 0.95
C HIS A 99 21.89 2.87 -0.51
N CYS A 100 20.67 2.68 -1.00
CA CYS A 100 20.43 2.18 -2.36
C CYS A 100 19.05 2.63 -2.87
N ASN A 101 19.04 3.43 -3.95
CA ASN A 101 17.81 3.94 -4.56
C ASN A 101 16.98 2.85 -5.26
N LEU A 102 17.53 1.64 -5.41
CA LEU A 102 16.88 0.50 -6.09
C LEU A 102 15.98 -0.31 -5.15
N ILE A 103 15.93 0.02 -3.85
CA ILE A 103 15.16 -0.73 -2.85
C ILE A 103 14.02 0.09 -2.26
N CYS A 104 12.92 -0.59 -1.91
CA CYS A 104 11.82 0.05 -1.20
C CYS A 104 12.20 0.41 0.23
N ASN A 105 11.62 1.50 0.74
CA ASN A 105 11.64 1.79 2.17
C ASN A 105 10.95 0.67 2.96
N GLN A 106 11.43 0.39 4.19
CA GLN A 106 10.82 -0.59 5.09
C GLN A 106 9.32 -0.34 5.32
N GLU A 107 8.86 0.91 5.35
CA GLU A 107 7.45 1.29 5.50
C GLU A 107 6.53 0.78 4.39
N THR A 108 7.07 0.32 3.26
CA THR A 108 6.25 -0.22 2.16
C THR A 108 5.75 -1.64 2.40
N PHE A 109 6.39 -2.37 3.31
CA PHE A 109 6.10 -3.77 3.60
C PHE A 109 6.50 -4.13 5.03
N ARG A 110 5.51 -4.30 5.91
CA ARG A 110 5.71 -4.58 7.34
C ARG A 110 4.66 -5.53 7.88
N MET A 111 4.94 -6.04 9.07
CA MET A 111 4.00 -6.78 9.89
C MET A 111 2.80 -5.89 10.26
N ILE A 112 1.58 -6.43 10.22
CA ILE A 112 0.32 -5.70 10.49
C ILE A 112 0.39 -4.89 11.79
N SER A 113 0.86 -5.50 12.88
CA SER A 113 1.03 -4.85 14.19
C SER A 113 2.04 -3.71 14.23
N GLN A 114 2.96 -3.63 13.24
CA GLN A 114 4.02 -2.62 13.17
C GLN A 114 3.68 -1.48 12.20
N HIS A 115 2.54 -1.54 11.52
CA HIS A 115 2.08 -0.45 10.68
C HIS A 115 1.58 0.71 11.54
N HIS A 116 1.93 1.93 11.11
CA HIS A 116 1.45 3.16 11.71
C HIS A 116 0.49 3.88 10.76
N ILE A 117 -0.66 4.30 11.26
CA ILE A 117 -1.66 5.03 10.49
C ILE A 117 -2.00 6.36 11.14
N SER A 118 -1.67 7.44 10.43
CA SER A 118 -1.93 8.82 10.86
C SER A 118 -3.24 9.39 10.32
N ARG A 119 -3.76 8.82 9.22
CA ARG A 119 -4.95 9.33 8.53
C ARG A 119 -5.82 8.19 8.00
N LEU A 120 -7.13 8.44 7.91
CA LEU A 120 -8.07 7.49 7.31
C LEU A 120 -7.78 7.28 5.82
N PRO A 121 -7.83 6.03 5.30
CA PRO A 121 -7.64 5.77 3.88
C PRO A 121 -8.68 6.50 3.03
N ASP A 122 -8.29 6.91 1.82
CA ASP A 122 -9.22 7.55 0.86
C ASP A 122 -10.23 6.58 0.28
N THR A 123 -9.91 5.28 0.32
CA THR A 123 -10.77 4.18 -0.12
C THR A 123 -11.82 3.77 0.90
N LEU A 124 -11.77 4.32 2.12
CA LEU A 124 -12.66 3.96 3.21
C LEU A 124 -14.13 4.06 2.79
N HIS A 125 -14.91 3.02 3.14
CA HIS A 125 -16.33 2.89 2.74
C HIS A 125 -16.56 3.00 1.23
N GLY A 126 -15.63 2.46 0.44
CA GLY A 126 -15.69 2.53 -1.02
C GLY A 126 -15.48 3.95 -1.57
N GLY A 127 -14.77 4.80 -0.83
CA GLY A 127 -14.54 6.19 -1.20
C GLY A 127 -15.75 7.10 -1.01
N ASN A 128 -16.70 6.72 -0.15
CA ASN A 128 -17.82 7.59 0.22
C ASN A 128 -17.35 8.65 1.24
N PRO A 129 -17.26 9.95 0.84
CA PRO A 129 -16.68 10.98 1.71
C PRO A 129 -17.54 11.26 2.95
N TYR A 130 -18.86 11.08 2.87
CA TYR A 130 -19.75 11.30 4.02
C TYR A 130 -19.57 10.21 5.07
N GLU A 131 -19.47 8.94 4.66
CA GLU A 131 -19.23 7.85 5.62
C GLU A 131 -17.82 7.92 6.20
N LYS A 132 -16.83 8.37 5.42
CA LYS A 132 -15.47 8.64 5.90
C LYS A 132 -15.48 9.72 7.00
N ASP A 133 -16.10 10.87 6.73
CA ASP A 133 -16.27 11.97 7.70
C ASP A 133 -16.99 11.50 8.98
N ILE A 134 -18.10 10.79 8.84
CA ILE A 134 -18.84 10.26 10.00
C ILE A 134 -17.96 9.32 10.81
N THR A 135 -17.12 8.52 10.16
CA THR A 135 -16.18 7.62 10.85
C THR A 135 -15.11 8.37 11.62
N GLU A 136 -14.55 9.41 11.02
CA GLU A 136 -13.61 10.30 11.72
C GLU A 136 -14.24 10.91 12.97
N ARG A 137 -15.47 11.44 12.85
CA ARG A 137 -16.21 12.00 13.98
C ARG A 137 -16.57 10.97 15.05
N CYS A 138 -16.87 9.72 14.67
CA CYS A 138 -17.10 8.63 15.64
C CYS A 138 -15.82 8.31 16.44
N ILE A 139 -14.66 8.28 15.77
CA ILE A 139 -13.36 8.07 16.42
C ILE A 139 -13.08 9.22 17.40
N GLN A 140 -13.26 10.46 16.97
CA GLN A 140 -13.09 11.64 17.82
C GLN A 140 -14.01 11.61 19.06
N LYS A 141 -15.30 11.31 18.87
CA LYS A 141 -16.26 11.16 19.99
C LYS A 141 -15.90 10.04 20.97
N SER A 142 -15.22 8.99 20.50
CA SER A 142 -14.77 7.90 21.37
C SER A 142 -13.59 8.28 22.27
N GLY A 143 -12.93 9.42 22.03
CA GLY A 143 -11.74 9.85 22.76
C GLY A 143 -10.47 9.06 22.45
N LYS A 144 -10.49 8.21 21.41
CA LYS A 144 -9.36 7.38 20.99
C LYS A 144 -8.65 7.98 19.78
N THR A 145 -7.35 7.73 19.68
CA THR A 145 -6.60 7.99 18.43
C THR A 145 -7.00 6.96 17.37
N LEU A 146 -6.82 7.31 16.09
CA LEU A 146 -7.04 6.35 14.99
C LEU A 146 -6.20 5.07 15.19
N GLN A 147 -4.91 5.22 15.54
CA GLN A 147 -4.05 4.07 15.81
C GLN A 147 -4.58 3.19 16.95
N ALA A 148 -5.10 3.77 18.04
CA ALA A 148 -5.66 3.00 19.14
C ALA A 148 -6.91 2.20 18.72
N VAL A 149 -7.78 2.81 17.91
CA VAL A 149 -8.92 2.10 17.31
C VAL A 149 -8.42 0.96 16.42
N ILE A 150 -7.48 1.20 15.51
CA ILE A 150 -6.96 0.14 14.65
C ILE A 150 -6.34 -1.01 15.46
N SER A 151 -5.54 -0.72 16.49
CA SER A 151 -4.95 -1.74 17.36
C SER A 151 -6.00 -2.59 18.10
N GLU A 152 -7.06 -1.96 18.61
CA GLU A 152 -8.18 -2.68 19.24
C GLU A 152 -8.89 -3.59 18.24
N TRP A 153 -9.15 -3.09 17.03
CA TRP A 153 -9.85 -3.85 16.00
C TRP A 153 -8.99 -4.95 15.38
N ILE A 154 -7.66 -4.79 15.36
CA ILE A 154 -6.72 -5.88 15.07
C ILE A 154 -6.85 -7.00 16.10
N ALA A 155 -6.94 -6.68 17.39
CA ALA A 155 -7.13 -7.69 18.43
C ALA A 155 -8.45 -8.46 18.25
N LYS A 156 -9.54 -7.75 17.93
CA LYS A 156 -10.84 -8.39 17.58
C LYS A 156 -10.74 -9.27 16.35
N PHE A 157 -9.99 -8.84 15.34
CA PHE A 157 -9.74 -9.64 14.14
C PHE A 157 -8.98 -10.93 14.49
N ASP A 158 -7.89 -10.84 15.26
CA ASP A 158 -7.10 -11.99 15.71
C ASP A 158 -7.93 -12.98 16.54
N ASN A 159 -8.82 -12.46 17.41
CA ASN A 159 -9.76 -13.25 18.22
C ASN A 159 -10.92 -13.87 17.44
N LYS A 160 -10.99 -13.65 16.11
CA LYS A 160 -12.09 -14.13 15.24
C LYS A 160 -13.48 -13.59 15.64
N GLU A 161 -13.53 -12.39 16.21
CA GLU A 161 -14.79 -11.71 16.57
C GLU A 161 -15.49 -11.06 15.36
N LEU A 162 -14.82 -11.00 14.20
CA LEU A 162 -15.28 -10.32 13.00
C LEU A 162 -15.61 -11.33 11.91
N ASP A 163 -16.71 -11.10 11.18
CA ASP A 163 -17.01 -11.86 9.95
C ASP A 163 -16.07 -11.38 8.82
N ARG A 164 -15.17 -12.28 8.43
CA ARG A 164 -14.05 -12.04 7.51
C ARG A 164 -14.43 -12.23 6.04
N SER A 165 -15.65 -12.67 5.73
CA SER A 165 -16.10 -12.96 4.36
C SER A 165 -15.95 -11.78 3.40
N ARG A 166 -15.96 -10.56 3.93
CA ARG A 166 -15.82 -9.31 3.15
C ARG A 166 -14.39 -8.80 3.00
N LEU A 167 -13.41 -9.42 3.66
CA LEU A 167 -12.02 -9.01 3.54
C LEU A 167 -11.46 -9.49 2.18
N GLN A 168 -11.31 -8.56 1.24
CA GLN A 168 -10.84 -8.85 -0.12
C GLN A 168 -9.31 -8.94 -0.20
N LEU A 169 -8.76 -9.94 0.48
CA LEU A 169 -7.35 -10.33 0.47
C LEU A 169 -7.22 -11.83 0.19
N ASN A 170 -6.05 -12.28 -0.24
CA ASN A 170 -5.74 -13.70 -0.31
C ASN A 170 -5.48 -14.26 1.10
N ASN A 171 -5.64 -15.58 1.27
CA ASN A 171 -5.27 -16.30 2.48
C ASN A 171 -5.85 -15.72 3.79
N VAL A 172 -7.07 -15.16 3.75
CA VAL A 172 -7.73 -14.42 4.85
C VAL A 172 -7.67 -15.14 6.19
N GLU A 173 -7.90 -16.46 6.19
CA GLU A 173 -7.94 -17.26 7.41
C GLU A 173 -6.58 -17.37 8.13
N ALA A 174 -5.48 -17.20 7.40
CA ALA A 174 -4.12 -17.23 7.93
C ALA A 174 -3.58 -15.84 8.31
N ILE A 175 -4.30 -14.76 7.96
CA ILE A 175 -3.89 -13.40 8.34
C ILE A 175 -4.07 -13.21 9.85
N THR A 176 -3.04 -12.66 10.49
CA THR A 176 -3.04 -12.25 11.91
C THR A 176 -2.24 -10.96 12.06
N SER A 177 -2.24 -10.34 13.25
CA SER A 177 -1.38 -9.19 13.56
C SER A 177 0.12 -9.41 13.30
N ARG A 178 0.59 -10.66 13.20
CA ARG A 178 1.98 -11.05 12.92
C ARG A 178 2.30 -11.25 11.44
N THR A 179 1.30 -11.14 10.57
CA THR A 179 1.44 -11.30 9.13
C THR A 179 2.04 -10.04 8.49
N TYR A 180 2.91 -10.21 7.50
CA TYR A 180 3.40 -9.09 6.69
C TYR A 180 2.43 -8.76 5.55
N LEU A 181 2.07 -7.48 5.42
CA LEU A 181 1.28 -6.95 4.33
C LEU A 181 1.98 -5.77 3.66
N CYS A 182 1.80 -5.63 2.34
CA CYS A 182 2.14 -4.41 1.62
C CYS A 182 1.11 -3.31 1.92
N ASN A 183 1.47 -2.05 1.67
CA ASN A 183 0.60 -0.90 1.97
C ASN A 183 -0.79 -1.00 1.33
N HIS A 184 -0.88 -1.53 0.11
CA HIS A 184 -2.18 -1.72 -0.55
C HIS A 184 -3.08 -2.71 0.20
N CYS A 185 -2.52 -3.86 0.59
CA CYS A 185 -3.28 -4.86 1.36
C CYS A 185 -3.58 -4.36 2.77
N TYR A 186 -2.66 -3.63 3.40
CA TYR A 186 -2.87 -3.03 4.71
C TYR A 186 -3.99 -1.98 4.69
N ASN A 187 -4.07 -1.12 3.66
CA ASN A 187 -5.18 -0.17 3.51
C ASN A 187 -6.53 -0.88 3.37
N LYS A 188 -6.62 -1.94 2.56
CA LYS A 188 -7.84 -2.77 2.47
C LYS A 188 -8.21 -3.41 3.81
N PHE A 189 -7.21 -3.86 4.56
CA PHE A 189 -7.40 -4.43 5.89
C PHE A 189 -7.92 -3.38 6.88
N VAL A 190 -7.35 -2.18 6.89
CA VAL A 190 -7.83 -1.04 7.69
C VAL A 190 -9.26 -0.65 7.30
N ASP A 191 -9.58 -0.56 6.01
CA ASP A 191 -10.93 -0.26 5.53
C ASP A 191 -11.95 -1.29 6.06
N PHE A 192 -11.57 -2.57 6.04
CA PHE A 192 -12.38 -3.65 6.61
C PHE A 192 -12.58 -3.49 8.13
N LEU A 193 -11.52 -3.19 8.89
CA LEU A 193 -11.63 -2.96 10.34
C LEU A 193 -12.52 -1.77 10.67
N LEU A 194 -12.37 -0.67 9.94
CA LEU A 194 -13.15 0.55 10.16
C LEU A 194 -14.62 0.42 9.74
N TYR A 195 -14.92 -0.44 8.76
CA TYR A 195 -16.29 -0.84 8.49
C TYR A 195 -16.92 -1.49 9.71
N TRP A 196 -16.26 -2.48 10.31
CA TRP A 196 -16.79 -3.16 11.48
C TRP A 196 -16.86 -2.25 12.71
N PHE A 197 -15.87 -1.38 12.89
CA PHE A 197 -15.95 -0.30 13.88
C PHE A 197 -17.23 0.51 13.76
N ARG A 198 -17.57 0.94 12.53
CA ARG A 198 -18.78 1.71 12.28
C ARG A 198 -20.05 0.92 12.50
N VAL A 199 -20.11 -0.34 12.07
CA VAL A 199 -21.26 -1.22 12.31
C VAL A 199 -21.50 -1.44 13.79
N SER A 200 -20.44 -1.57 14.57
CA SER A 200 -20.52 -1.78 16.03
C SER A 200 -20.56 -0.49 16.85
N THR A 201 -20.54 0.69 16.20
CA THR A 201 -20.57 1.98 16.91
C THR A 201 -21.92 2.19 17.60
N PRO A 202 -21.96 2.34 18.92
CA PRO A 202 -23.19 2.67 19.65
C PRO A 202 -23.81 3.99 19.21
N ARG A 203 -25.15 4.10 19.28
CA ARG A 203 -25.89 5.31 18.86
C ARG A 203 -25.42 6.60 19.55
N ASN A 204 -25.02 6.54 20.82
CA ASN A 204 -24.54 7.72 21.55
C ASN A 204 -23.16 8.22 21.06
N LEU A 205 -22.38 7.37 20.40
CA LEU A 205 -21.10 7.73 19.78
C LEU A 205 -21.25 8.14 18.31
N LEU A 206 -22.42 7.94 17.71
CA LEU A 206 -22.75 8.48 16.40
C LEU A 206 -22.96 10.00 16.48
N PRO A 207 -22.55 10.77 15.46
CA PRO A 207 -23.07 12.11 15.25
C PRO A 207 -24.58 12.11 15.05
N ALA A 208 -25.28 13.16 15.52
CA ALA A 208 -26.74 13.23 15.46
C ALA A 208 -27.26 13.14 14.00
N ASP A 209 -26.63 13.89 13.10
CA ASP A 209 -26.91 13.86 11.65
C ASP A 209 -26.68 12.50 11.01
N ALA A 210 -25.84 11.65 11.60
CA ALA A 210 -25.61 10.29 11.14
C ALA A 210 -26.60 9.28 11.72
N ALA A 211 -27.02 9.46 12.98
CA ALA A 211 -27.89 8.55 13.70
C ALA A 211 -29.33 8.48 13.14
N ASP A 212 -29.77 9.57 12.50
CA ASP A 212 -31.12 9.72 11.95
C ASP A 212 -31.24 9.29 10.48
N ARG A 213 -30.14 8.85 9.85
CA ARG A 213 -30.14 8.42 8.45
C ARG A 213 -30.73 7.02 8.31
N ASP A 214 -31.71 6.89 7.42
CA ASP A 214 -32.20 5.59 6.98
C ASP A 214 -31.11 4.79 6.28
N SER A 215 -31.14 3.46 6.43
CA SER A 215 -30.21 2.58 5.74
C SER A 215 -30.56 2.46 4.26
N CYS A 216 -29.56 2.61 3.40
CA CYS A 216 -29.68 2.33 1.98
C CYS A 216 -30.03 0.86 1.76
N TRP A 217 -30.99 0.54 0.89
CA TRP A 217 -31.36 -0.85 0.59
C TRP A 217 -30.21 -1.68 0.03
N TYR A 218 -29.29 -1.05 -0.71
CA TYR A 218 -28.11 -1.72 -1.25
C TYR A 218 -26.91 -1.69 -0.28
N GLY A 219 -27.06 -1.04 0.88
CA GLY A 219 -26.03 -0.90 1.91
C GLY A 219 -24.65 -0.54 1.36
N PHE A 220 -23.63 -1.25 1.82
CA PHE A 220 -22.25 -1.06 1.38
C PHE A 220 -22.02 -1.40 -0.11
N MET A 221 -22.93 -2.12 -0.77
CA MET A 221 -22.84 -2.47 -2.21
C MET A 221 -23.46 -1.39 -3.11
N CYS A 222 -24.01 -0.31 -2.54
CA CYS A 222 -24.67 0.73 -3.32
C CYS A 222 -23.69 1.42 -4.27
N ARG A 223 -23.85 1.23 -5.58
CA ARG A 223 -23.02 1.93 -6.58
C ARG A 223 -23.33 3.43 -6.68
N THR A 224 -24.56 3.81 -6.34
CA THR A 224 -25.05 5.21 -6.38
C THR A 224 -24.33 6.11 -5.40
N GLN A 225 -23.85 5.56 -4.28
CA GLN A 225 -23.12 6.31 -3.26
C GLN A 225 -21.84 6.98 -3.80
N HIS A 226 -21.25 6.46 -4.89
CA HIS A 226 -19.98 6.96 -5.42
C HIS A 226 -20.12 8.16 -6.37
N HIS A 227 -21.31 8.40 -6.93
CA HIS A 227 -21.50 9.41 -7.99
C HIS A 227 -22.71 10.33 -7.75
N ARG A 228 -23.50 10.11 -6.69
CA ARG A 228 -24.60 10.98 -6.29
C ARG A 228 -24.41 11.42 -4.84
N GLN A 229 -23.84 12.60 -4.66
CA GLN A 229 -23.53 13.14 -3.32
C GLN A 229 -24.77 13.27 -2.44
N ASP A 230 -25.91 13.71 -2.98
CA ASP A 230 -27.16 13.80 -2.22
C ASP A 230 -27.64 12.43 -1.71
N HIS A 231 -27.46 11.37 -2.50
CA HIS A 231 -27.79 10.00 -2.10
C HIS A 231 -26.85 9.54 -0.98
N ALA A 232 -25.54 9.74 -1.16
CA ALA A 232 -24.53 9.41 -0.17
C ALA A 232 -24.76 10.13 1.16
N LYS A 233 -25.13 11.42 1.12
CA LYS A 233 -25.43 12.21 2.31
C LYS A 233 -26.71 11.73 3.01
N LYS A 234 -27.78 11.47 2.25
CA LYS A 234 -29.11 11.18 2.81
C LYS A 234 -29.22 9.81 3.48
N LEU A 235 -28.55 8.79 2.95
CA LEU A 235 -28.73 7.40 3.38
C LEU A 235 -27.46 6.81 3.97
N ASN A 236 -27.57 6.03 5.04
CA ASN A 236 -26.46 5.26 5.61
C ASN A 236 -26.07 4.11 4.67
N HIS A 237 -24.78 4.02 4.33
CA HIS A 237 -24.22 2.92 3.53
C HIS A 237 -23.36 1.96 4.36
N VAL A 238 -23.10 2.26 5.64
CA VAL A 238 -22.46 1.33 6.58
C VAL A 238 -23.52 0.42 7.21
N CYS A 239 -24.15 -0.38 6.36
CA CYS A 239 -25.21 -1.33 6.74
C CYS A 239 -25.25 -2.51 5.77
N ARG A 240 -25.88 -3.62 6.20
CA ARG A 240 -26.05 -4.80 5.34
C ARG A 240 -27.11 -4.52 4.25
N PRO A 241 -26.89 -4.94 3.00
CA PRO A 241 -27.92 -4.86 1.96
C PRO A 241 -29.18 -5.61 2.34
N THR A 242 -30.33 -5.04 2.03
CA THR A 242 -31.66 -5.66 2.15
C THR A 242 -32.32 -5.93 0.80
N ARG A 243 -31.72 -5.43 -0.29
CA ARG A 243 -32.10 -5.72 -1.69
C ARG A 243 -30.86 -5.94 -2.56
N GLY A 244 -31.02 -6.77 -3.59
CA GLY A 244 -29.93 -7.23 -4.46
C GLY A 244 -29.31 -8.53 -3.93
N ASN A 245 -28.86 -9.42 -4.82
CA ASN A 245 -28.18 -10.65 -4.38
C ASN A 245 -26.90 -10.27 -3.61
N PRO A 246 -26.72 -10.79 -2.37
CA PRO A 246 -25.52 -10.58 -1.58
C PRO A 246 -24.29 -11.24 -2.20
#